data_AF-A0A089NUJ1-F1
#
_entry.id   AF-A0A089NUJ1-F1
#
_cell.length_a   1.000
_cell.length_b   1.000
_cell.length_c   1.000
_cell.angle_alpha   90.00
_cell.angle_beta   90.00
_cell.angle_gamma   90.00
#
_symmetry.space_group_name_H-M   'P 1'
#
loop_
_entity.id
_entity.type
_entity.pdbx_description
1 polymer ?
#
loop_
_entity_poly.entity_id
_entity_poly.type
_entity_poly.pdbx_seq_one_letter_code
_entity_poly.pdbx_strand_id
1 'polypeptide(L)'
;MTAFIRYAPDLEAPQPDEAVVQAGMVEQLAKIQGITLKDDGHAVRGVHAKAHGLLVGSLEVLPGLSPAFAQGAFAAPERHDVVLRFSTNPGDILDDSVSTPRGLAIRNLGVAGECHRHPAGVQEGLLGPAARRRSGA
;
A
#
# COMPACT_ATOMS: atom_id res chain seq x y z
N MET A 1 19.35 2.99 -19.45
CA MET A 1 18.48 2.23 -18.52
C MET A 1 19.04 2.43 -17.12
N THR A 2 18.22 2.90 -16.18
CA THR A 2 18.62 3.08 -14.78
C THR A 2 18.80 1.72 -14.13
N ALA A 3 19.92 1.49 -13.45
CA ALA A 3 20.16 0.27 -12.69
C ALA A 3 19.25 0.26 -11.44
N PHE A 4 18.66 -0.88 -11.12
CA PHE A 4 17.91 -1.06 -9.87
C PHE A 4 18.87 -0.99 -8.67
N ILE A 5 18.43 -0.34 -7.60
CA ILE A 5 19.26 -0.09 -6.41
C ILE A 5 18.94 -1.14 -5.33
N ARG A 6 19.99 -1.64 -4.67
CA ARG A 6 19.85 -2.53 -3.51
C ARG A 6 19.41 -1.71 -2.30
N TYR A 7 18.43 -2.20 -1.54
CA TYR A 7 18.02 -1.56 -0.30
C TYR A 7 19.20 -1.43 0.68
N ALA A 8 19.31 -0.24 1.27
CA ALA A 8 20.14 0.04 2.42
C ALA A 8 19.33 0.97 3.36
N PRO A 9 19.46 0.85 4.69
CA PRO A 9 18.68 1.67 5.63
C PRO A 9 18.88 3.18 5.49
N ASP A 10 20.02 3.59 4.95
CA ASP A 10 20.44 4.97 4.71
C ASP A 10 20.15 5.45 3.28
N LEU A 11 19.47 4.65 2.45
CA LEU A 11 19.17 4.99 1.06
C LEU A 11 18.26 6.23 0.96
N GLU A 12 17.30 6.37 1.87
CA GLU A 12 16.38 7.50 1.93
C GLU A 12 16.70 8.35 3.16
N ALA A 13 16.72 9.68 2.99
CA ALA A 13 16.90 10.65 4.07
C ALA A 13 15.70 11.58 4.13
N PRO A 14 15.22 11.96 5.34
CA PRO A 14 14.09 12.87 5.47
C PRO A 14 14.34 14.18 4.72
N GLN A 15 13.38 14.61 3.91
CA GLN A 15 13.49 15.88 3.19
C GLN A 15 13.23 17.07 4.14
N PRO A 16 13.84 18.25 3.89
CA PRO A 16 13.70 19.40 4.80
C PRO A 16 12.26 19.80 5.14
N ASP A 17 11.32 19.61 4.21
CA ASP A 17 9.90 19.94 4.35
C ASP A 17 9.01 18.72 4.64
N GLU A 18 9.57 17.50 4.71
CA GLU A 18 8.79 16.26 4.83
C GLU A 18 7.87 16.28 6.06
N ALA A 19 8.37 16.76 7.20
CA ALA A 19 7.57 16.85 8.42
C ALA A 19 6.36 17.80 8.27
N VAL A 20 6.53 18.89 7.52
CA VAL A 20 5.46 19.86 7.24
C VAL A 20 4.42 19.24 6.31
N VAL A 21 4.89 18.55 5.25
CA VAL A 21 4.00 17.86 4.31
C VAL A 21 3.24 16.73 5.02
N GLN A 22 3.90 15.96 5.88
CA GLN A 22 3.27 14.93 6.70
C GLN A 22 2.19 15.51 7.62
N ALA A 23 2.49 16.61 8.32
CA ALA A 23 1.52 17.29 9.18
C ALA A 23 0.28 17.75 8.38
N GLY A 24 0.49 18.35 7.21
CA GLY A 24 -0.60 18.75 6.32
C GLY A 24 -1.43 17.56 5.83
N MET A 25 -0.80 16.44 5.47
CA MET A 25 -1.50 15.21 5.09
C MET A 25 -2.34 14.65 6.23
N VAL A 26 -1.79 14.62 7.46
CA VAL A 26 -2.52 14.17 8.65
C VAL A 26 -3.74 15.04 8.91
N GLU A 27 -3.61 16.36 8.81
CA GLU A 27 -4.72 17.29 8.99
C GLU A 27 -5.84 17.05 7.95
N GLN A 28 -5.48 16.90 6.66
CA GLN A 28 -6.47 16.64 5.62
C GLN A 28 -7.19 15.30 5.81
N LEU A 29 -6.45 14.23 6.15
CA LEU A 29 -7.04 12.92 6.40
C LEU A 29 -7.93 12.92 7.65
N ALA A 30 -7.56 13.65 8.70
CA ALA A 30 -8.39 13.82 9.89
C ALA A 30 -9.69 14.58 9.56
N LYS A 31 -9.61 15.61 8.71
CA LYS A 31 -10.80 16.33 8.25
C LYS A 31 -11.75 15.42 7.47
N ILE A 32 -11.24 14.62 6.53
CA ILE A 32 -12.06 13.66 5.77
C ILE A 32 -12.77 12.69 6.73
N GLN A 33 -12.01 12.09 7.66
CA GLN A 33 -12.57 11.15 8.65
C GLN A 33 -13.61 11.80 9.57
N GLY A 34 -13.44 13.08 9.92
CA GLY A 34 -14.42 13.82 10.71
C GLY A 34 -15.72 14.06 9.95
N ILE A 35 -15.64 14.33 8.64
CA ILE A 35 -16.82 14.49 7.77
C ILE A 35 -17.53 13.14 7.64
N THR A 36 -16.83 12.07 7.29
CA THR A 36 -17.45 10.76 7.08
C THR A 36 -18.00 10.15 8.36
N LEU A 37 -17.34 10.35 9.51
CA LEU A 37 -17.89 9.96 10.81
C LEU A 37 -19.25 10.64 11.08
N LYS A 38 -19.37 11.93 10.74
CA LYS A 38 -20.61 12.68 10.93
C LYS A 38 -21.71 12.20 9.98
N ASP A 39 -21.36 11.89 8.73
CA ASP A 39 -22.32 11.54 7.69
C ASP A 39 -22.76 10.07 7.77
N ASP A 40 -21.83 9.14 8.04
CA ASP A 40 -22.07 7.69 8.06
C ASP A 40 -22.37 7.15 9.47
N GLY A 41 -22.19 7.97 10.52
CA GLY A 41 -22.43 7.60 11.92
C GLY A 41 -21.40 6.63 12.52
N HIS A 42 -20.33 6.30 11.78
CA HIS A 42 -19.22 5.49 12.27
C HIS A 42 -17.92 5.84 11.54
N ALA A 43 -16.78 5.55 12.18
CA ALA A 43 -15.49 5.88 11.61
C ALA A 43 -15.12 4.90 10.48
N VAL A 44 -14.75 5.44 9.32
CA VAL A 44 -14.18 4.72 8.18
C VAL A 44 -12.74 5.17 7.90
N ARG A 45 -12.05 4.50 6.98
CA ARG A 45 -10.69 4.91 6.58
C ARG A 45 -10.75 6.24 5.81
N GLY A 46 -9.81 7.17 6.07
CA GLY A 46 -9.77 8.47 5.38
C GLY A 46 -9.47 8.40 3.87
N VAL A 47 -8.94 7.28 3.41
CA VAL A 47 -8.85 6.87 2.00
C VAL A 47 -9.07 5.37 1.95
N HIS A 48 -9.48 4.85 0.79
CA HIS A 48 -9.81 3.45 0.62
C HIS A 48 -10.88 2.93 1.60
N ALA A 49 -11.91 3.75 1.86
CA ALA A 49 -12.96 3.43 2.80
C ALA A 49 -13.71 2.15 2.41
N LYS A 50 -14.20 2.08 1.17
CA LYS A 50 -14.95 0.91 0.69
C LYS A 50 -14.04 -0.26 0.33
N ALA A 51 -14.18 -1.36 1.05
CA ALA A 51 -13.61 -2.65 0.66
C ALA A 51 -14.54 -3.38 -0.33
N HIS A 52 -13.96 -4.03 -1.33
CA HIS A 52 -14.69 -4.87 -2.29
C HIS A 52 -14.47 -6.36 -2.01
N GLY A 53 -13.37 -6.71 -1.36
CA GLY A 53 -13.06 -8.09 -1.03
C GLY A 53 -11.88 -8.21 -0.10
N LEU A 54 -11.96 -9.20 0.79
CA LEU A 54 -10.87 -9.69 1.61
C LEU A 54 -10.59 -11.13 1.19
N LEU A 55 -9.36 -11.40 0.79
CA LEU A 55 -8.95 -12.73 0.33
C LEU A 55 -7.80 -13.22 1.19
N VAL A 56 -7.84 -14.52 1.51
CA VAL A 56 -6.70 -15.24 2.06
C VAL A 56 -6.14 -16.09 0.93
N GLY A 57 -4.82 -16.08 0.76
CA GLY A 57 -4.16 -16.82 -0.29
C GLY A 57 -2.71 -17.10 0.03
N SER A 58 -1.95 -17.48 -0.99
CA SER A 58 -0.50 -17.62 -0.88
C SER A 58 0.19 -16.83 -1.99
N LEU A 59 1.35 -16.26 -1.66
CA LEU A 59 2.28 -15.63 -2.59
C LEU A 59 3.52 -16.51 -2.70
N GLU A 60 3.92 -16.83 -3.92
CA GLU A 60 5.10 -17.65 -4.19
C GLU A 60 6.20 -16.81 -4.84
N VAL A 61 7.36 -16.79 -4.19
CA VAL A 61 8.59 -16.23 -4.73
C VAL A 61 9.26 -17.32 -5.55
N LEU A 62 9.30 -17.14 -6.87
CA LEU A 62 9.85 -18.13 -7.79
C LEU A 62 11.39 -18.14 -7.76
N PRO A 63 12.03 -19.28 -8.07
CA PRO A 63 13.48 -19.33 -8.27
C PRO A 63 13.91 -18.49 -9.48
N GLY A 64 15.17 -18.04 -9.45
CA GLY A 64 15.78 -17.31 -10.57
C GLY A 64 15.38 -15.84 -10.69
N LEU A 65 14.88 -15.21 -9.63
CA LEU A 65 14.73 -13.75 -9.60
C LEU A 65 16.07 -13.08 -9.85
N SER A 66 16.05 -12.02 -10.68
CA SER A 66 17.24 -11.19 -10.90
C SER A 66 17.79 -10.69 -9.56
N PRO A 67 19.13 -10.65 -9.36
CA PRO A 67 19.73 -10.19 -8.11
C PRO A 67 19.24 -8.83 -7.63
N ALA A 68 18.81 -7.97 -8.56
CA ALA A 68 18.20 -6.67 -8.25
C ALA A 68 16.85 -6.74 -7.51
N PHE A 69 16.08 -7.82 -7.71
CA PHE A 69 14.76 -8.01 -7.10
C PHE A 69 14.80 -9.01 -5.93
N ALA A 70 15.87 -9.78 -5.80
CA ALA A 70 16.06 -10.77 -4.74
C ALA A 70 16.50 -10.11 -3.42
N GLN A 71 15.61 -9.35 -2.79
CA GLN A 71 15.84 -8.63 -1.54
C GLN A 71 14.62 -8.64 -0.61
N GLY A 72 14.83 -8.58 0.71
CA GLY A 72 13.76 -8.64 1.72
C GLY A 72 12.96 -9.95 1.66
N ALA A 73 11.63 -9.87 1.70
CA ALA A 73 10.75 -11.05 1.59
C ALA A 73 10.87 -11.81 0.25
N PHE A 74 11.55 -11.23 -0.74
CA PHE A 74 11.78 -11.83 -2.06
C PHE A 74 13.21 -12.36 -2.23
N ALA A 75 14.03 -12.38 -1.16
CA ALA A 75 15.44 -12.75 -1.24
C ALA A 75 15.69 -14.23 -1.58
N ALA A 76 14.77 -15.12 -1.20
CA ALA A 76 14.87 -16.54 -1.47
C ALA A 76 13.53 -17.08 -2.02
N PRO A 77 13.56 -18.19 -2.80
CA PRO A 77 12.34 -18.86 -3.23
C PRO A 77 11.58 -19.41 -2.01
N GLU A 78 10.36 -18.93 -1.80
CA GLU A 78 9.57 -19.23 -0.61
C GLU A 78 8.08 -18.96 -0.89
N ARG A 79 7.20 -19.62 -0.13
CA ARG A 79 5.77 -19.35 -0.13
C ARG A 79 5.38 -18.63 1.16
N HIS A 80 4.70 -17.50 1.00
CA HIS A 80 4.14 -16.71 2.10
C HIS A 80 2.62 -16.83 2.10
N ASP A 81 2.02 -17.04 3.26
CA ASP A 81 0.58 -16.81 3.43
C ASP A 81 0.31 -15.30 3.29
N VAL A 82 -0.79 -14.96 2.62
CA VAL A 82 -1.14 -13.56 2.35
C VAL A 82 -2.59 -13.25 2.67
N VAL A 83 -2.81 -12.01 3.12
CA VAL A 83 -4.14 -11.39 3.17
C VAL A 83 -4.17 -10.24 2.18
N LEU A 84 -5.16 -10.25 1.28
CA LEU A 84 -5.34 -9.22 0.27
C LEU A 84 -6.62 -8.43 0.54
N ARG A 85 -6.59 -7.13 0.26
CA ARG A 85 -7.76 -6.25 0.35
C ARG A 85 -7.93 -5.44 -0.93
N PHE A 86 -9.06 -5.65 -1.61
CA PHE A 86 -9.50 -4.80 -2.73
C PHE A 86 -10.33 -3.62 -2.22
N SER A 87 -10.12 -2.43 -2.78
CA SER A 87 -10.82 -1.21 -2.38
C SER A 87 -10.97 -0.20 -3.52
N THR A 88 -11.85 0.79 -3.38
CA THR A 88 -11.81 2.05 -4.17
C THR A 88 -10.87 3.05 -3.46
N ASN A 89 -10.49 4.16 -4.10
CA ASN A 89 -9.60 5.16 -3.50
C ASN A 89 -10.25 6.18 -2.52
N PRO A 90 -11.47 6.70 -2.77
CA PRO A 90 -12.05 7.76 -1.93
C PRO A 90 -12.20 7.41 -0.44
N GLY A 91 -12.29 8.46 0.38
CA GLY A 91 -12.60 8.36 1.81
C GLY A 91 -14.07 8.08 2.10
N ASP A 92 -14.96 8.26 1.12
CA ASP A 92 -16.39 7.98 1.23
C ASP A 92 -16.74 6.60 0.64
N ILE A 93 -17.84 6.01 1.10
CA ILE A 93 -18.36 4.76 0.55
C ILE A 93 -19.28 5.09 -0.63
N LEU A 94 -18.73 5.05 -1.84
CA LEU A 94 -19.46 5.30 -3.09
C LEU A 94 -20.04 4.01 -3.68
N ASP A 95 -21.03 4.14 -4.56
CA ASP A 95 -21.54 3.03 -5.37
C ASP A 95 -20.43 2.45 -6.28
N ASP A 96 -20.47 1.15 -6.57
CA ASP A 96 -19.43 0.47 -7.37
C ASP A 96 -19.41 0.90 -8.83
N SER A 97 -20.55 1.41 -9.34
CA SER A 97 -20.67 2.02 -10.66
C SER A 97 -19.84 3.30 -10.81
N VAL A 98 -19.44 3.92 -9.70
CA VAL A 98 -18.58 5.11 -9.74
C VAL A 98 -17.16 4.70 -10.13
N SER A 99 -16.73 5.22 -11.28
CA SER A 99 -15.38 5.00 -11.79
C SER A 99 -14.36 5.69 -10.91
N THR A 100 -13.53 4.90 -10.23
CA THR A 100 -12.43 5.36 -9.38
C THR A 100 -11.26 4.39 -9.46
N PRO A 101 -10.01 4.81 -9.16
CA PRO A 101 -8.91 3.88 -9.01
C PRO A 101 -9.23 2.76 -8.01
N ARG A 102 -8.76 1.56 -8.29
CA ARG A 102 -8.91 0.40 -7.40
C ARG A 102 -7.60 0.11 -6.69
N GLY A 103 -7.62 0.03 -5.37
CA GLY A 103 -6.45 -0.36 -4.56
C GLY A 103 -6.42 -1.85 -4.32
N LEU A 104 -5.22 -2.43 -4.37
CA LEU A 104 -4.91 -3.77 -3.88
C LEU A 104 -3.82 -3.65 -2.81
N ALA A 105 -4.18 -3.92 -1.56
CA ALA A 105 -3.19 -4.12 -0.50
C ALA A 105 -2.89 -5.61 -0.37
N ILE A 106 -1.62 -5.98 -0.29
CA ILE A 106 -1.13 -7.34 -0.04
C ILE A 106 -0.34 -7.31 1.26
N ARG A 107 -0.69 -8.20 2.19
CA ARG A 107 0.03 -8.41 3.44
C ARG A 107 0.68 -9.79 3.43
N ASN A 108 2.00 -9.84 3.37
CA ASN A 108 2.77 -11.08 3.52
C ASN A 108 2.90 -11.43 5.00
N LEU A 109 2.60 -12.67 5.36
CA LEU A 109 2.68 -13.20 6.71
C LEU A 109 3.91 -14.11 6.84
N GLY A 110 4.50 -14.15 8.03
CA GLY A 110 5.62 -15.05 8.33
C GLY A 110 6.98 -14.59 7.77
N VAL A 111 7.06 -13.35 7.23
CA VAL A 111 8.31 -12.81 6.67
C VAL A 111 9.39 -12.70 7.75
N ALA A 112 10.47 -13.46 7.61
CA ALA A 112 11.62 -13.37 8.51
C ALA A 112 12.39 -12.04 8.34
N GLY A 113 12.97 -11.55 9.44
CA GLY A 113 13.79 -10.34 9.47
C GLY A 113 13.16 -9.16 10.22
N GLU A 114 13.93 -8.08 10.34
CA GLU A 114 13.47 -6.85 10.98
C GLU A 114 12.49 -6.13 10.05
N CYS A 115 11.28 -5.85 10.55
CA CYS A 115 10.32 -5.01 9.85
C CYS A 115 10.27 -3.65 10.53
N HIS A 116 10.59 -2.58 9.80
CA HIS A 116 10.45 -1.24 10.32
C HIS A 116 8.97 -0.91 10.50
N ARG A 117 8.57 -0.60 11.74
CA ARG A 117 7.26 -0.02 12.10
C ARG A 117 6.04 -0.96 12.08
N HIS A 118 6.22 -2.27 11.92
CA HIS A 118 5.16 -3.28 12.06
C HIS A 118 5.59 -4.45 12.95
N PRO A 119 4.66 -5.21 13.57
CA PRO A 119 5.01 -6.45 14.25
C PRO A 119 5.76 -7.38 13.28
N ALA A 120 6.78 -8.07 13.80
CA ALA A 120 7.63 -8.98 13.03
C ALA A 120 6.79 -9.98 12.22
N GLY A 121 7.24 -10.34 11.03
CA GLY A 121 6.51 -11.29 10.17
C GLY A 121 5.53 -10.66 9.18
N VAL A 122 5.55 -9.34 8.98
CA VAL A 122 4.56 -8.62 8.16
C VAL A 122 5.22 -7.70 7.15
N GLN A 123 4.88 -7.81 5.87
CA GLN A 123 5.17 -6.78 4.86
C GLN A 123 3.88 -6.36 4.13
N GLU A 124 3.65 -5.05 3.98
CA GLU A 124 2.51 -4.50 3.25
C GLU A 124 2.96 -3.89 1.92
N GLY A 125 2.24 -4.21 0.83
CA GLY A 125 2.41 -3.60 -0.48
C GLY A 125 1.08 -3.05 -0.99
N LEU A 126 1.07 -1.78 -1.39
CA LEU A 126 -0.07 -1.15 -2.03
C LEU A 126 0.16 -1.06 -3.54
N LEU A 127 -0.65 -1.76 -4.33
CA LEU A 127 -0.69 -1.62 -5.77
C LEU A 127 -1.93 -0.81 -6.18
N GLY A 128 -1.72 0.24 -6.96
CA GLY A 128 -2.76 0.90 -7.75
C GLY A 128 -2.59 0.55 -9.24
N PRO A 129 -3.65 0.46 -10.04
CA PRO A 129 -3.52 0.40 -11.48
C PRO A 129 -2.78 1.67 -11.93
N ALA A 130 -1.71 1.51 -12.70
CA ALA A 130 -1.04 2.63 -13.34
C ALA A 130 -2.09 3.36 -14.19
N ALA A 131 -2.52 4.55 -13.75
CA ALA A 131 -3.37 5.40 -14.56
C ALA A 131 -2.56 5.77 -15.81
N ARG A 132 -2.85 5.14 -16.95
CA ARG A 132 -2.37 5.68 -18.23
C ARG A 132 -3.01 7.06 -18.36
N ARG A 133 -2.23 8.12 -18.12
CA ARG A 133 -2.59 9.46 -18.61
C ARG A 133 -2.78 9.31 -20.12
N ARG A 134 -4.02 9.39 -20.60
CA ARG A 134 -4.25 9.73 -22.00
C ARG A 134 -3.77 11.16 -22.16
N SER A 135 -2.61 11.35 -22.78
CA SER A 135 -2.22 12.64 -23.34
C SER A 135 -3.26 12.97 -24.43
N GLY A 136 -4.20 13.85 -24.10
CA GLY A 136 -5.07 14.49 -25.07
C GLY A 136 -4.33 15.66 -25.73
N ALA A 137 -4.63 15.83 -27.02
CA ALA A 137 -4.07 16.75 -28.03
C ALA A 137 -3.67 18.15 -27.55
#